data_AF-A0A9P0DC03-F1
#
_entry.id   AF-A0A9P0DC03-F1
#
_cell.length_a   1.000
_cell.length_b   1.000
_cell.length_c   1.000
_cell.angle_alpha   90.00
_cell.angle_beta   90.00
_cell.angle_gamma   90.00
#
_symmetry.space_group_name_H-M   'P 1'
#
loop_
_entity.id
_entity.type
_entity.pdbx_description
1 polymer ?
#
loop_
_entity_poly.entity_id
_entity_poly.type
_entity_poly.pdbx_seq_one_letter_code
_entity_poly.pdbx_strand_id
1 'polypeptide(L)'
;MDVKVKNRFAAIQKINGHYKEMINKIIGQLSNCNYVCTTADIWSSKKRSFLGVTCHWIDQDLSRRSVALACRRFEGTHSFDKIGELMDEIHRAYNLDNKKNLATVTDNGSNFVKCFKEFGILLDSHYNVGNENDQTQEGETETEETLLEFESIIESTDLERSFSQTRQFLPEHLRCASHTI
;
A
#
# COMPACT_ATOMS: atom_id res chain seq x y z
N MET A 1 39.56 -21.55 11.02
CA MET A 1 38.16 -22.01 10.93
C MET A 1 37.95 -22.54 9.52
N ASP A 2 37.63 -23.82 9.36
CA ASP A 2 37.26 -24.40 8.07
C ASP A 2 35.84 -23.96 7.69
N VAL A 3 35.72 -23.05 6.71
CA VAL A 3 34.43 -22.64 6.18
C VAL A 3 33.95 -23.70 5.19
N LYS A 4 33.01 -24.55 5.62
CA LYS A 4 32.40 -25.54 4.74
C LYS A 4 31.42 -24.86 3.79
N VAL A 5 31.83 -24.71 2.53
CA VAL A 5 31.01 -24.12 1.46
C VAL A 5 29.83 -25.03 1.14
N LYS A 6 28.61 -24.49 1.23
CA LYS A 6 27.39 -25.23 0.87
C LYS A 6 27.26 -25.35 -0.64
N ASN A 7 26.78 -26.49 -1.13
CA ASN A 7 26.37 -26.62 -2.53
C ASN A 7 25.16 -25.70 -2.83
N ARG A 8 24.93 -25.42 -4.12
CA ARG A 8 23.87 -24.51 -4.58
C ARG A 8 22.49 -24.87 -4.03
N PHE A 9 22.14 -26.16 -4.06
CA PHE A 9 20.84 -26.63 -3.58
C PHE A 9 20.66 -26.34 -2.09
N ALA A 10 21.65 -26.69 -1.26
CA ALA A 10 21.62 -26.45 0.17
C ALA A 10 21.62 -24.95 0.52
N ALA A 11 22.29 -24.11 -0.29
CA ALA A 11 22.27 -22.66 -0.13
C ALA A 11 20.88 -22.07 -0.43
N ILE A 12 20.26 -22.47 -1.55
CA ILE A 12 18.90 -22.03 -1.93
C ILE A 12 17.88 -22.45 -0.88
N GLN A 13 17.92 -23.70 -0.41
CA GLN A 13 17.01 -24.17 0.64
C GLN A 13 17.15 -23.34 1.93
N LYS A 14 18.39 -23.00 2.33
CA LYS A 14 18.63 -22.16 3.51
C LYS A 14 18.07 -20.75 3.31
N ILE A 15 18.32 -20.13 2.15
CA ILE A 15 17.82 -18.79 1.82
C ILE A 15 16.29 -18.77 1.84
N ASN A 16 15.64 -19.78 1.24
CA ASN A 16 14.19 -19.89 1.24
C ASN A 16 13.63 -20.08 2.66
N GLY A 17 14.33 -20.83 3.52
CA GLY A 17 13.99 -20.96 4.94
C GLY A 17 14.02 -19.60 5.66
N HIS A 18 15.14 -18.90 5.56
CA HIS A 18 15.28 -17.56 6.16
C HIS A 18 14.28 -16.55 5.60
N TYR A 19 13.96 -16.63 4.30
CA TYR A 19 12.96 -15.78 3.68
C TYR A 19 11.58 -16.01 4.30
N LYS A 20 11.14 -17.27 4.46
CA LYS A 20 9.87 -17.60 5.13
C LYS A 20 9.84 -17.12 6.58
N GLU A 21 10.93 -17.33 7.31
CA GLU A 21 11.07 -16.83 8.69
C GLU A 21 10.96 -15.30 8.76
N MET A 22 11.61 -14.59 7.83
CA MET A 22 11.54 -13.14 7.72
C MET A 22 10.11 -12.67 7.42
N ILE A 23 9.41 -13.30 6.47
CA ILE A 23 8.02 -12.97 6.15
C ILE A 23 7.13 -13.15 7.39
N ASN A 24 7.22 -14.29 8.06
CA ASN A 24 6.42 -14.55 9.27
C ASN A 24 6.72 -13.55 10.38
N LYS A 25 7.99 -13.16 10.55
CA LYS A 25 8.39 -12.13 11.50
C LYS A 25 7.76 -10.78 11.16
N ILE A 26 7.80 -10.37 9.89
CA ILE A 26 7.18 -9.11 9.45
C ILE A 26 5.67 -9.15 9.68
N ILE A 27 4.98 -10.23 9.30
CA ILE A 27 3.54 -10.40 9.54
C ILE A 27 3.22 -10.28 11.04
N GLY A 28 4.01 -10.94 11.90
CA GLY A 28 3.83 -10.87 13.36
C GLY A 28 4.15 -9.49 13.96
N GLN A 29 5.04 -8.70 13.35
CA GLN A 29 5.26 -7.30 13.75
C GLN A 29 4.07 -6.43 13.35
N LEU A 30 3.63 -6.58 12.11
CA LEU A 30 2.51 -5.82 11.56
C LEU A 30 1.19 -6.17 12.27
N SER A 31 0.99 -7.41 12.74
CA SER A 31 -0.23 -7.78 13.48
C SER A 31 -0.44 -6.97 14.76
N ASN A 32 0.63 -6.47 15.38
CA ASN A 32 0.56 -5.64 16.58
C ASN A 32 0.38 -4.14 16.28
N CYS A 33 0.34 -3.76 15.00
CA CYS A 33 0.17 -2.38 14.56
C CYS A 33 -1.30 -2.13 14.22
N ASN A 34 -1.89 -1.07 14.77
CA ASN A 34 -3.25 -0.66 14.38
C ASN A 34 -3.26 -0.07 12.97
N TYR A 35 -2.28 0.78 12.68
CA TYR A 35 -2.19 1.52 11.43
C TYR A 35 -0.75 1.50 10.89
N VAL A 36 -0.65 1.46 9.57
CA VAL A 36 0.61 1.53 8.82
C VAL A 36 0.44 2.42 7.60
N CYS A 37 1.55 2.82 6.99
CA CYS A 37 1.57 3.36 5.64
C CYS A 37 2.63 2.63 4.80
N THR A 38 2.36 2.50 3.51
CA THR A 38 3.33 1.93 2.57
C THR A 38 3.97 3.01 1.71
N THR A 39 5.15 2.75 1.18
CA THR A 39 5.68 3.51 0.05
C THR A 39 5.99 2.57 -1.09
N ALA A 40 5.82 3.03 -2.32
CA ALA A 40 6.15 2.26 -3.51
C ALA A 40 6.97 3.10 -4.50
N ASP A 41 7.96 2.45 -5.09
CA ASP A 41 8.80 3.02 -6.14
C ASP A 41 9.00 2.02 -7.27
N ILE A 42 9.00 2.52 -8.50
CA ILE A 42 9.30 1.74 -9.70
C ILE A 42 10.45 2.39 -10.42
N TRP A 43 11.56 1.66 -10.50
CA TRP A 43 12.73 2.11 -11.23
C TRP A 43 13.13 1.13 -12.32
N SER A 44 13.81 1.66 -13.33
CA SER A 44 14.43 0.88 -14.38
C SER A 44 15.95 0.88 -14.23
N SER A 45 16.55 -0.30 -14.35
CA SER A 45 18.00 -0.52 -14.40
C SER A 45 18.34 -1.38 -15.62
N LYS A 46 19.07 -0.78 -16.57
CA LYS A 46 19.39 -1.41 -17.87
C LYS A 46 18.10 -1.84 -18.58
N LYS A 47 17.96 -3.14 -18.89
CA LYS A 47 16.79 -3.74 -19.57
C LYS A 47 15.80 -4.37 -18.58
N ARG A 48 15.82 -3.92 -17.32
CA ARG A 48 15.04 -4.50 -16.23
C ARG A 48 14.38 -3.40 -15.44
N SER A 49 13.18 -3.65 -14.94
CA SER A 49 12.52 -2.76 -14.00
C SER A 49 12.12 -3.52 -12.77
N PHE A 50 11.94 -2.79 -11.67
CA PHE A 50 11.66 -3.37 -10.37
C PHE A 50 10.63 -2.52 -9.65
N LEU A 51 9.79 -3.18 -8.86
CA LEU A 51 8.89 -2.57 -7.90
C LEU A 51 9.42 -2.82 -6.50
N GLY A 52 9.73 -1.74 -5.80
CA GLY A 52 10.04 -1.74 -4.38
C GLY A 52 8.81 -1.30 -3.59
N VAL A 53 8.49 -2.02 -2.51
CA VAL A 53 7.45 -1.61 -1.57
C VAL A 53 8.00 -1.72 -0.16
N THR A 54 7.84 -0.66 0.63
CA THR A 54 8.16 -0.62 2.06
C THR A 54 6.90 -0.34 2.87
N CYS A 55 6.93 -0.71 4.14
CA CYS A 55 5.88 -0.44 5.11
C CYS A 55 6.49 0.25 6.34
N HIS A 56 5.76 1.23 6.87
CA HIS A 56 6.19 2.08 7.96
C HIS A 56 5.08 2.23 8.99
N TRP A 57 5.47 2.31 10.26
CA TRP A 57 4.57 2.56 11.37
C TRP A 57 5.31 3.24 12.51
N ILE A 58 4.55 3.80 13.46
CA ILE A 58 5.08 4.33 14.71
C ILE A 58 4.89 3.26 15.79
N ASP A 59 5.98 2.91 16.47
CA ASP A 59 5.99 1.93 17.55
C ASP A 59 5.64 2.56 18.90
N GLN A 60 5.47 1.76 19.95
CA GLN A 60 5.06 2.24 21.28
C GLN A 60 6.04 3.25 21.89
N ASP A 61 7.31 3.20 21.49
CA ASP A 61 8.36 4.15 21.89
C ASP A 61 8.37 5.44 21.05
N LEU A 62 7.33 5.66 20.23
CA LEU A 62 7.20 6.76 19.26
C LEU A 62 8.28 6.76 18.18
N SER A 63 9.05 5.68 18.05
CA SER A 63 10.02 5.56 16.97
C SER A 63 9.36 5.07 15.69
N ARG A 64 9.78 5.63 14.55
CA ARG A 64 9.39 5.13 13.24
C ARG A 64 10.11 3.82 12.94
N ARG A 65 9.35 2.78 12.65
CA ARG A 65 9.85 1.51 12.12
C ARG A 65 9.61 1.43 10.63
N SER A 66 10.45 0.63 9.95
CA SER A 66 10.38 0.43 8.50
C SER A 66 10.76 -1.00 8.16
N VAL A 67 10.03 -1.61 7.23
CA VAL A 67 10.37 -2.92 6.65
C VAL A 67 10.20 -2.89 5.14
N ALA A 68 11.03 -3.65 4.44
CA ALA A 68 10.82 -3.90 3.01
C ALA A 68 9.83 -5.06 2.84
N LEU A 69 8.73 -4.81 2.13
CA LEU A 69 7.74 -5.83 1.79
C LEU A 69 8.08 -6.53 0.47
N ALA A 70 8.61 -5.78 -0.50
CA ALA A 70 8.90 -6.30 -1.82
C ALA A 70 10.09 -5.59 -2.47
N CYS A 71 10.85 -6.37 -3.24
CA CYS A 71 11.73 -5.90 -4.31
C CYS A 71 11.54 -6.90 -5.45
N ARG A 72 10.51 -6.68 -6.26
CA ARG A 72 10.04 -7.63 -7.28
C ARG A 72 10.46 -7.18 -8.65
N ARG A 73 10.74 -8.14 -9.52
CA ARG A 73 10.95 -7.85 -10.94
C ARG A 73 9.63 -7.35 -11.53
N PHE A 74 9.67 -6.18 -12.16
CA PHE A 74 8.58 -5.67 -12.97
C PHE A 74 8.88 -5.99 -14.43
N GLU A 75 8.07 -6.86 -15.02
CA GLU A 75 8.21 -7.29 -16.42
C GLU A 75 7.21 -6.60 -17.33
N GLY A 76 7.66 -6.19 -18.52
CA GLY A 76 6.83 -5.47 -19.47
C GLY A 76 6.59 -4.02 -19.10
N THR A 77 5.53 -3.45 -19.68
CA THR A 77 5.14 -2.05 -19.51
C THR A 77 4.66 -1.77 -18.09
N HIS A 78 5.06 -0.64 -17.53
CA HIS A 78 4.63 -0.15 -16.20
C HIS A 78 3.19 0.38 -16.22
N SER A 79 2.27 -0.43 -16.74
CA SER A 79 0.86 -0.04 -16.86
C SER A 79 0.19 -0.01 -15.49
N PHE A 80 -0.76 0.91 -15.33
CA PHE A 80 -1.42 1.18 -14.05
C PHE A 80 -2.18 -0.04 -13.48
N ASP A 81 -2.77 -0.86 -14.35
CA ASP A 81 -3.44 -2.13 -14.03
C ASP A 81 -2.47 -3.15 -13.43
N LYS A 82 -1.28 -3.29 -14.02
CA LYS A 82 -0.24 -4.20 -13.52
C LYS A 82 0.37 -3.70 -12.20
N ILE A 83 0.48 -2.38 -12.03
CA ILE A 83 0.86 -1.79 -10.74
C ILE A 83 -0.18 -2.15 -9.68
N GLY A 84 -1.47 -1.97 -9.98
CA GLY A 84 -2.57 -2.30 -9.09
C GLY A 84 -2.53 -3.77 -8.65
N GLU A 85 -2.39 -4.69 -9.61
CA GLU A 85 -2.29 -6.13 -9.34
C GLU A 85 -1.13 -6.47 -8.41
N LEU A 86 0.07 -5.96 -8.69
CA LEU A 86 1.24 -6.24 -7.87
C LEU A 86 1.14 -5.63 -6.47
N MET A 87 0.63 -4.41 -6.36
CA MET A 87 0.42 -3.75 -5.07
C MET A 87 -0.56 -4.51 -4.20
N ASP A 88 -1.69 -4.91 -4.78
CA ASP A 88 -2.75 -5.67 -4.12
C ASP A 88 -2.27 -7.08 -3.70
N GLU A 89 -1.52 -7.77 -4.56
CA GLU A 89 -0.86 -9.04 -4.22
C GLU A 89 0.13 -8.89 -3.04
N ILE A 90 0.96 -7.84 -3.06
CA ILE A 90 1.91 -7.55 -1.98
C ILE A 90 1.17 -7.24 -0.69
N HIS A 91 0.17 -6.37 -0.70
CA HIS A 91 -0.60 -6.00 0.49
C HIS A 91 -1.28 -7.22 1.11
N ARG A 92 -1.95 -8.05 0.30
CA ARG A 92 -2.57 -9.31 0.78
C ARG A 92 -1.57 -10.29 1.37
N ALA A 93 -0.37 -10.42 0.80
CA ALA A 93 0.65 -11.33 1.31
C ALA A 93 1.12 -10.98 2.73
N TYR A 94 0.92 -9.75 3.18
CA TYR A 94 1.26 -9.27 4.53
C TYR A 94 0.03 -8.96 5.40
N ASN A 95 -1.18 -9.38 4.99
CA ASN A 95 -2.44 -9.08 5.68
C ASN A 95 -2.67 -7.57 5.89
N LEU A 96 -2.35 -6.77 4.88
CA LEU A 96 -2.62 -5.33 4.86
C LEU A 96 -3.91 -5.08 4.10
N ASP A 97 -5.00 -4.83 4.82
CA ASP A 97 -6.23 -4.31 4.27
C ASP A 97 -6.25 -2.77 4.31
N ASN A 98 -7.28 -2.16 3.72
CA ASN A 98 -7.42 -0.70 3.69
C ASN A 98 -7.88 -0.08 5.01
N LYS A 99 -8.24 -0.89 6.02
CA LYS A 99 -8.51 -0.38 7.39
C LYS A 99 -7.20 -0.19 8.15
N LYS A 100 -6.21 -1.04 7.88
CA LYS A 100 -4.89 -1.04 8.51
C LYS A 100 -3.86 -0.21 7.75
N ASN A 101 -3.81 -0.33 6.42
CA ASN A 101 -2.93 0.47 5.58
C ASN A 101 -3.66 1.75 5.18
N LEU A 102 -3.33 2.86 5.83
CA LEU A 102 -4.06 4.11 5.64
C LEU A 102 -3.72 4.77 4.30
N ALA A 103 -2.46 4.69 3.87
CA ALA A 103 -2.03 5.32 2.65
C ALA A 103 -0.80 4.63 2.03
N THR A 104 -0.71 4.70 0.70
CA THR A 104 0.53 4.45 -0.04
C THR A 104 1.11 5.76 -0.56
N VAL A 105 2.37 6.01 -0.24
CA VAL A 105 3.13 7.14 -0.77
C VAL A 105 3.92 6.71 -2.01
N THR A 106 3.76 7.40 -3.14
CA THR A 106 4.55 7.14 -4.37
C THR A 106 5.14 8.42 -4.94
N ASP A 107 6.00 8.31 -5.95
CA ASP A 107 6.33 9.46 -6.80
C ASP A 107 5.11 9.97 -7.59
N ASN A 108 5.26 11.08 -8.31
CA ASN A 108 4.22 11.63 -9.18
C ASN A 108 4.22 10.97 -10.57
N GLY A 109 4.70 9.72 -10.68
CA GLY A 109 4.68 8.95 -11.91
C GLY A 109 3.23 8.77 -12.39
N SER A 110 2.96 9.13 -13.64
CA SER A 110 1.60 9.11 -14.22
C SER A 110 0.92 7.73 -14.11
N ASN A 111 1.71 6.65 -14.13
CA ASN A 111 1.22 5.29 -13.96
C ASN A 111 0.72 5.03 -12.53
N PHE A 112 1.41 5.52 -11.50
CA PHE A 112 0.93 5.45 -10.12
C PHE A 112 -0.30 6.33 -9.93
N VAL A 113 -0.27 7.58 -10.38
CA VAL A 113 -1.41 8.50 -10.29
C VAL A 113 -2.66 7.87 -10.92
N LYS A 114 -2.53 7.28 -12.11
CA LYS A 114 -3.65 6.58 -12.76
C LYS A 114 -4.08 5.32 -12.01
N CYS A 115 -3.14 4.54 -11.49
CA CYS A 115 -3.40 3.33 -10.72
C CYS A 115 -4.25 3.62 -9.49
N PHE A 116 -3.83 4.58 -8.67
CA PHE A 116 -4.54 4.95 -7.47
C PHE A 116 -5.84 5.72 -7.74
N LYS A 117 -5.94 6.42 -8.88
CA LYS A 117 -7.22 6.99 -9.31
C LYS A 117 -8.26 5.90 -9.64
N GLU A 118 -7.83 4.79 -10.22
CA GLU A 118 -8.74 3.70 -10.64
C GLU A 118 -9.06 2.73 -9.50
N PHE A 119 -8.06 2.42 -8.66
CA PHE A 119 -8.15 1.35 -7.66
C PHE A 119 -8.09 1.86 -6.21
N GLY A 120 -7.72 3.11 -5.97
CA GLY A 120 -7.60 3.67 -4.63
C GLY A 120 -8.96 3.99 -3.99
N ILE A 121 -9.03 3.85 -2.67
CA ILE A 121 -10.13 4.40 -1.89
C ILE A 121 -9.80 5.83 -1.44
N LEU A 122 -10.81 6.70 -1.42
CA LEU A 122 -10.71 8.00 -0.75
C LEU A 122 -11.16 7.81 0.69
N LEU A 123 -10.25 8.02 1.65
CA LEU A 123 -10.65 8.18 3.05
C LEU A 123 -11.10 9.63 3.20
N ASP A 124 -12.40 9.83 3.45
CA ASP A 124 -12.91 11.17 3.67
C ASP A 124 -12.26 11.72 4.95
N SER A 125 -11.43 12.74 4.76
CA SER A 125 -10.47 13.24 5.74
C SER A 125 -11.16 14.00 6.87
N HIS A 126 -11.77 13.30 7.83
CA HIS A 126 -12.16 13.89 9.11
C HIS A 126 -10.98 14.00 10.12
N TYR A 127 -9.83 14.49 9.64
CA TYR A 127 -8.78 15.06 10.48
C TYR A 127 -8.54 16.50 10.03
N ASN A 128 -9.46 17.39 10.42
CA ASN A 128 -9.23 18.83 10.43
C ASN A 128 -8.12 19.16 11.44
N VAL A 129 -6.86 19.03 11.02
CA VAL A 129 -5.79 19.82 11.63
C VAL A 129 -5.88 21.18 10.97
N GLY A 130 -6.48 22.12 11.70
CA GLY A 130 -6.77 23.46 11.22
C GLY A 130 -5.54 24.15 10.64
N ASN A 131 -5.60 24.46 9.35
CA ASN A 131 -4.86 25.57 8.78
C ASN A 131 -5.88 26.69 8.54
N GLU A 132 -6.04 27.55 9.55
CA GLU A 132 -6.49 28.90 9.32
C GLU A 132 -5.40 29.60 8.49
N ASN A 133 -5.72 29.90 7.22
CA ASN A 133 -5.48 31.19 6.57
C ASN A 133 -5.87 31.13 5.08
N ASP A 134 -7.11 31.57 4.83
CA ASP A 134 -7.48 32.62 3.87
C ASP A 134 -6.94 32.51 2.42
N GLN A 135 -7.79 32.10 1.48
CA GLN A 135 -8.56 33.04 0.66
C GLN A 135 -9.58 32.33 -0.25
N THR A 136 -10.80 32.85 -0.16
CA THR A 136 -12.07 32.56 -0.84
C THR A 136 -11.98 32.33 -2.36
N GLN A 137 -12.73 31.36 -2.88
CA GLN A 137 -13.68 31.55 -4.01
C GLN A 137 -14.85 30.55 -3.92
N GLU A 138 -16.03 31.08 -4.20
CA GLU A 138 -17.38 30.57 -3.94
C GLU A 138 -17.78 29.36 -4.81
N GLY A 139 -18.63 28.47 -4.27
CA GLY A 139 -19.24 27.37 -5.01
C GLY A 139 -20.12 26.48 -4.13
N GLU A 140 -21.35 26.97 -3.89
CA GLU A 140 -22.61 26.30 -3.49
C GLU A 140 -22.59 24.90 -2.83
N THR A 141 -23.22 24.85 -1.65
CA THR A 141 -23.48 23.70 -0.79
C THR A 141 -24.69 22.85 -1.26
N GLU A 142 -24.49 21.54 -1.44
CA GLU A 142 -25.54 20.51 -1.29
C GLU A 142 -24.91 19.29 -0.59
N THR A 143 -25.12 19.13 0.72
CA THR A 143 -24.48 18.04 1.53
C THR A 143 -25.45 17.34 2.49
N GLU A 144 -26.74 17.24 2.17
CA GLU A 144 -27.71 16.51 3.03
C GLU A 144 -28.23 15.17 2.48
N GLU A 145 -27.99 14.82 1.21
CA GLU A 145 -28.52 13.55 0.64
C GLU A 145 -27.56 12.35 0.71
N THR A 146 -26.25 12.55 0.93
CA THR A 146 -25.25 11.48 0.77
C THR A 146 -25.06 10.60 2.01
N LEU A 147 -25.45 11.08 3.20
CA LEU A 147 -25.31 10.33 4.47
C LEU A 147 -26.24 9.10 4.54
N LEU A 148 -27.45 9.22 3.98
CA LEU A 148 -28.45 8.14 3.98
C LEU A 148 -28.09 7.01 3.01
N GLU A 149 -27.31 7.31 1.97
CA GLU A 149 -26.90 6.31 0.98
C GLU A 149 -25.80 5.38 1.53
N PHE A 150 -24.93 5.89 2.43
CA PHE A 150 -23.86 5.11 3.05
C PHE A 150 -24.35 4.12 4.12
N GLU A 151 -25.33 4.50 4.95
CA GLU A 151 -25.93 3.57 5.93
C GLU A 151 -26.66 2.41 5.23
N SER A 152 -27.31 2.66 4.09
CA SER A 152 -28.02 1.62 3.34
C SER A 152 -27.09 0.56 2.71
N ILE A 153 -25.85 0.93 2.39
CA ILE A 153 -24.87 0.02 1.79
C ILE A 153 -24.33 -0.96 2.84
N ILE A 154 -24.14 -0.50 4.09
CA ILE A 154 -23.63 -1.32 5.20
C ILE A 154 -24.65 -2.36 5.66
N GLU A 155 -25.96 -2.10 5.55
CA GLU A 155 -26.98 -3.07 5.96
C GLU A 155 -27.15 -4.27 5.00
N SER A 156 -26.61 -4.20 3.78
CA SER A 156 -26.66 -5.30 2.80
C SER A 156 -25.52 -6.33 2.97
N THR A 157 -25.32 -6.79 4.20
CA THR A 157 -24.27 -7.76 4.60
C THR A 157 -24.35 -9.15 3.92
N ASP A 158 -25.34 -9.40 3.07
CA ASP A 158 -25.44 -10.62 2.26
C ASP A 158 -24.91 -10.48 0.81
N LEU A 159 -24.57 -9.27 0.34
CA LEU A 159 -24.03 -9.05 -1.02
C LEU A 159 -22.49 -8.93 -1.07
N GLU A 160 -21.82 -8.85 0.08
CA GLU A 160 -20.35 -8.75 0.15
C GLU A 160 -19.66 -10.05 -0.31
N ARG A 161 -20.32 -11.20 -0.19
CA ARG A 161 -19.71 -12.50 -0.52
C ARG A 161 -19.59 -12.76 -2.03
N SER A 162 -20.31 -12.02 -2.88
CA SER A 162 -20.25 -12.17 -4.35
C SER A 162 -19.46 -11.06 -5.06
N PHE A 163 -19.36 -9.86 -4.47
CA PHE A 163 -18.63 -8.72 -5.05
C PHE A 163 -17.17 -8.60 -4.62
N SER A 164 -16.76 -9.28 -3.54
CA SER A 164 -15.38 -9.25 -3.02
C SER A 164 -14.33 -9.89 -3.96
N GLN A 165 -14.71 -10.54 -5.06
CA GLN A 165 -13.77 -11.30 -5.89
C GLN A 165 -13.14 -10.54 -7.07
N THR A 166 -13.52 -9.28 -7.36
CA THR A 166 -13.13 -8.65 -8.65
C THR A 166 -12.61 -7.22 -8.60
N ARG A 167 -12.66 -6.49 -7.49
CA ARG A 167 -12.05 -5.15 -7.40
C ARG A 167 -10.83 -5.15 -6.47
N GLN A 168 -9.70 -4.75 -7.04
CA GLN A 168 -8.47 -4.42 -6.31
C GLN A 168 -8.73 -3.06 -5.65
N PHE A 169 -8.79 -3.03 -4.32
CA PHE A 169 -8.91 -1.78 -3.59
C PHE A 169 -7.56 -1.46 -2.96
N LEU A 170 -6.93 -0.39 -3.44
CA LEU A 170 -5.71 0.17 -2.88
C LEU A 170 -6.07 1.20 -1.79
N PRO A 171 -5.18 1.45 -0.81
CA PRO A 171 -5.38 2.49 0.19
C PRO A 171 -5.30 3.89 -0.43
N GLU A 172 -5.51 4.92 0.38
CA GLU A 172 -5.39 6.33 -0.05
C GLU A 172 -4.02 6.60 -0.69
N HIS A 173 -3.99 7.46 -1.70
CA HIS A 173 -2.76 7.82 -2.39
C HIS A 173 -2.20 9.14 -1.89
N LEU A 174 -0.95 9.10 -1.45
CA LEU A 174 -0.19 10.29 -1.11
C LEU A 174 0.97 10.46 -2.08
N ARG A 175 1.23 11.70 -2.47
CA ARG A 175 2.40 12.02 -3.29
C ARG A 175 3.62 12.25 -2.40
N CYS A 176 4.75 11.73 -2.83
CA CYS A 176 6.03 12.03 -2.21
C CYS A 176 6.31 13.53 -2.29
N ALA A 177 6.67 14.15 -1.16
CA ALA A 177 6.89 15.59 -1.03
C ALA A 177 7.96 16.15 -2.00
N SER A 178 8.89 15.32 -2.48
CA SER A 178 9.88 15.76 -3.48
C SER A 178 9.30 15.91 -4.89
N HIS A 179 8.05 15.49 -5.11
CA HIS A 179 7.37 15.48 -6.41
C HIS A 179 6.05 16.27 -6.40
N THR A 180 5.89 17.20 -5.45
CA THR A 180 4.71 18.07 -5.31
C THR A 180 4.91 19.48 -5.88
N ILE A 181 5.91 19.67 -6.76
CA ILE A 181 6.20 20.95 -7.45
C ILE A 181 5.34 21.08 -8.71
#